data_AF-A0A223P0J6-F1
#
_entry.id   AF-A0A223P0J6-F1
#
_cell.length_a   1.000
_cell.length_b   1.000
_cell.length_c   1.000
_cell.angle_alpha   90.00
_cell.angle_beta   90.00
_cell.angle_gamma   90.00
#
_symmetry.space_group_name_H-M   'P 1'
#
loop_
_entity.id
_entity.type
_entity.pdbx_description
1 polymer ?
#
loop_
_entity_poly.entity_id
_entity_poly.type
_entity_poly.pdbx_seq_one_letter_code
_entity_poly.pdbx_strand_id
1 'polypeptide(L)'
;MGAIEVIIRDQAYRIIRNDADNYTFSVFNYATCHIIAKNDFGIWKRVQHLFGTEIIPIDEIGDIIDKDYTPWPAADGESPERRKTGS
;
A
#
# COMPACT_ATOMS: atom_id res chain seq x y z
N MET A 1 -0.78 -13.02 -5.76
CA MET A 1 -0.47 -11.93 -4.81
C MET A 1 -0.93 -12.37 -3.42
N GLY A 2 -0.06 -12.30 -2.41
CA GLY A 2 -0.41 -12.68 -1.04
C GLY A 2 -1.21 -11.56 -0.36
N ALA A 3 -2.25 -11.94 0.40
CA ALA A 3 -2.97 -11.04 1.28
C ALA A 3 -2.49 -11.25 2.72
N ILE A 4 -2.46 -10.19 3.51
CA ILE A 4 -2.24 -10.28 4.96
C ILE A 4 -3.58 -10.04 5.66
N GLU A 5 -3.85 -10.85 6.67
CA GLU A 5 -4.99 -10.67 7.55
C GLU A 5 -4.48 -10.30 8.94
N VAL A 6 -4.97 -9.18 9.46
CA VAL A 6 -4.56 -8.64 10.77
C VAL A 6 -5.75 -8.25 11.60
N ILE A 7 -5.62 -8.34 12.91
CA ILE A 7 -6.62 -7.86 13.86
C ILE A 7 -6.09 -6.57 14.47
N ILE A 8 -6.83 -5.49 14.31
CA ILE A 8 -6.52 -4.17 14.85
C ILE A 8 -7.75 -3.68 15.61
N ARG A 9 -7.60 -3.40 16.90
CA ARG A 9 -8.69 -2.91 17.77
C ARG A 9 -9.97 -3.77 17.66
N ASP A 10 -9.79 -5.08 17.78
CA ASP A 10 -10.86 -6.10 17.68
C ASP A 10 -11.56 -6.19 16.31
N GLN A 11 -11.04 -5.53 15.27
CA GLN A 11 -11.52 -5.63 13.90
C GLN A 11 -10.52 -6.34 13.01
N ALA A 12 -11.02 -7.29 12.21
CA ALA A 12 -10.22 -7.98 11.21
C ALA A 12 -10.13 -7.15 9.92
N TYR A 13 -8.90 -6.95 9.46
CA TYR A 13 -8.58 -6.28 8.22
C TYR A 13 -7.86 -7.23 7.27
N ARG A 14 -8.22 -7.15 6.01
CA ARG A 14 -7.50 -7.80 4.91
C ARG A 14 -6.78 -6.73 4.10
N ILE A 15 -5.48 -6.93 3.95
CA ILE A 15 -4.56 -6.03 3.27
C ILE A 15 -4.05 -6.76 2.02
N ILE A 16 -4.24 -6.15 0.85
CA ILE A 16 -3.85 -6.71 -0.43
C ILE A 16 -3.02 -5.67 -1.16
N ARG A 17 -1.80 -6.04 -1.58
CA ARG A 17 -0.98 -5.21 -2.46
C ARG A 17 -1.62 -5.15 -3.83
N ASN A 18 -1.89 -3.94 -4.33
CA ASN A 18 -2.52 -3.75 -5.64
C ASN A 18 -1.49 -3.78 -6.77
N ASP A 19 -0.34 -3.15 -6.53
CA ASP A 19 0.74 -3.01 -7.50
C ASP A 19 2.10 -3.17 -6.81
N ALA A 20 3.04 -3.82 -7.49
CA ALA A 20 4.42 -3.91 -7.04
C ALA A 20 5.10 -2.53 -7.05
N ASP A 21 4.77 -1.68 -8.01
CA ASP A 21 5.56 -0.48 -8.30
C ASP A 21 5.03 0.79 -7.59
N ASN A 22 3.74 0.81 -7.26
CA ASN A 22 3.05 2.03 -6.80
C ASN A 22 2.77 2.08 -5.29
N TYR A 23 3.34 1.17 -4.49
CA TYR A 23 3.18 1.13 -3.02
C TYR A 23 1.72 1.27 -2.57
N THR A 24 0.77 0.76 -3.35
CA THR A 24 -0.67 0.88 -3.08
C THR A 24 -1.24 -0.41 -2.54
N PHE A 25 -2.14 -0.27 -1.57
CA PHE A 25 -2.76 -1.39 -0.86
C PHE A 25 -4.26 -1.18 -0.76
N SER A 26 -5.01 -2.22 -1.11
CA SER A 26 -6.43 -2.33 -0.75
C SER A 26 -6.52 -2.84 0.67
N VAL A 27 -7.26 -2.10 1.51
CA VAL A 27 -7.50 -2.42 2.91
C VAL A 27 -8.99 -2.44 3.13
N PHE A 28 -9.51 -3.60 3.54
CA PHE A 28 -10.93 -3.76 3.78
C PHE A 28 -11.21 -4.62 5.00
N ASN A 29 -12.32 -4.35 5.65
CA ASN A 29 -12.91 -5.20 6.67
C ASN A 29 -14.31 -5.65 6.20
N TYR A 30 -15.16 -6.11 7.12
CA TYR A 30 -16.52 -6.53 6.78
C TYR A 30 -17.44 -5.39 6.31
N ALA A 31 -17.08 -4.12 6.56
CA ALA A 31 -17.93 -2.95 6.37
C ALA A 31 -17.37 -1.91 5.38
N THR A 32 -16.05 -1.83 5.21
CA THR A 32 -15.41 -0.77 4.41
C THR A 32 -14.31 -1.30 3.52
N CYS A 33 -14.01 -0.54 2.46
CA CYS A 33 -12.85 -0.77 1.61
C CYS A 33 -12.20 0.55 1.19
N HIS A 34 -10.90 0.63 1.43
CA HIS A 34 -10.06 1.79 1.14
C HIS A 34 -8.84 1.37 0.34
N ILE A 35 -8.33 2.30 -0.47
CA ILE A 35 -6.99 2.19 -1.05
C ILE A 35 -6.11 3.19 -0.32
N ILE A 36 -4.98 2.71 0.17
CA ILE A 36 -3.94 3.53 0.80
C ILE A 36 -2.65 3.47 0.00
N ALA A 37 -1.85 4.53 0.08
CA ALA A 37 -0.54 4.63 -0.52
C ALA A 37 0.42 5.36 0.42
N LYS A 38 1.70 5.06 0.34
CA LYS A 38 2.74 5.81 1.03
C LYS A 38 3.14 7.01 0.17
N ASN A 39 3.07 8.21 0.71
CA ASN A 39 3.50 9.41 -0.01
C ASN A 39 5.04 9.57 0.02
N ASP A 40 5.55 10.57 -0.68
CA ASP A 40 7.00 10.85 -0.77
C ASP A 40 7.65 11.21 0.58
N PHE A 41 6.84 11.56 1.58
CA PHE A 41 7.30 11.82 2.96
C PHE A 41 7.33 10.54 3.82
N GLY A 42 7.02 9.38 3.26
CA GLY A 42 6.95 8.11 3.98
C GLY A 42 5.71 7.95 4.85
N ILE A 43 4.65 8.73 4.61
CA ILE A 43 3.41 8.70 5.41
C ILE A 43 2.32 7.97 4.62
N TRP A 44 1.67 7.00 5.25
CA TRP A 44 0.52 6.31 4.69
C TRP A 44 -0.71 7.22 4.65
N LYS A 45 -1.34 7.29 3.48
CA LYS A 45 -2.53 8.10 3.25
C LYS A 45 -3.57 7.31 2.47
N ARG A 46 -4.84 7.57 2.78
CA ARG A 46 -5.95 7.10 1.95
C ARG A 46 -5.97 7.87 0.64
N VAL A 47 -5.87 7.15 -0.47
CA VAL A 47 -5.97 7.71 -1.83
C VAL A 47 -7.33 7.45 -2.45
N GLN A 48 -8.02 6.38 -2.04
CA GLN A 48 -9.38 6.10 -2.48
C GLN A 48 -10.22 5.50 -1.36
N HIS A 49 -11.51 5.80 -1.40
CA HIS A 49 -12.53 5.17 -0.56
C HIS A 49 -13.59 4.59 -1.48
N LEU A 50 -13.80 3.27 -1.42
CA LEU A 50 -14.70 2.57 -2.34
C LEU A 50 -16.11 2.43 -1.75
N PHE A 51 -16.22 1.93 -0.52
CA PHE A 51 -17.48 1.82 0.20
C PHE A 51 -17.27 1.80 1.71
N GLY A 52 -18.37 1.98 2.45
CA GLY A 52 -18.38 2.13 3.89
C GLY A 52 -18.33 3.59 4.31
N THR A 53 -18.38 3.86 5.61
CA THR A 53 -18.21 5.21 6.18
C THR A 53 -17.24 5.24 7.34
N GLU A 54 -16.81 4.07 7.82
CA GLU A 54 -15.89 3.97 8.96
C GLU A 54 -14.49 4.43 8.58
N ILE A 55 -13.79 4.98 9.57
CA ILE A 55 -12.40 5.40 9.44
C ILE A 55 -11.52 4.23 9.87
N ILE A 56 -10.63 3.81 9.00
CA ILE A 56 -9.65 2.75 9.30
C ILE A 56 -8.42 3.32 10.04
N PRO A 57 -7.76 2.53 10.89
CA PRO A 57 -6.53 2.94 11.58
C PRO A 57 -5.32 2.90 10.64
N ILE A 58 -5.22 3.85 9.71
CA ILE A 58 -4.23 3.87 8.61
C ILE A 58 -2.79 3.77 9.12
N ASP A 59 -2.46 4.45 10.21
CA ASP A 59 -1.08 4.46 10.73
C ASP A 59 -0.67 3.05 11.21
N GLU A 60 -1.52 2.37 11.98
CA GLU A 60 -1.28 1.00 12.45
C GLU A 60 -1.20 -0.01 11.30
N ILE A 61 -2.08 0.14 10.30
CA ILE A 61 -2.04 -0.65 9.08
C ILE A 61 -0.73 -0.40 8.31
N GLY A 62 -0.30 0.86 8.24
CA GLY A 62 0.93 1.28 7.59
C GLY A 62 2.17 0.67 8.22
N ASP A 63 2.24 0.65 9.56
CA ASP A 63 3.34 0.04 10.30
C ASP A 63 3.44 -1.47 10.05
N ILE A 64 2.30 -2.16 9.97
CA ILE A 64 2.23 -3.59 9.62
C ILE A 64 2.75 -3.81 8.20
N ILE A 65 2.29 -2.99 7.24
CA ILE A 65 2.73 -3.08 5.85
C ILE A 65 4.24 -2.86 5.76
N ASP A 66 4.78 -1.86 6.46
CA ASP A 66 6.21 -1.60 6.51
C ASP A 66 6.98 -2.75 7.17
N LYS A 67 6.42 -3.44 8.16
CA LYS A 67 7.08 -4.61 8.75
C LYS A 67 7.09 -5.83 7.83
N ASP A 68 5.97 -6.13 7.17
CA ASP A 68 5.78 -7.39 6.45
C ASP A 68 6.21 -7.33 4.99
N TYR A 69 6.32 -6.13 4.40
CA TYR A 69 6.70 -5.93 3.00
C TYR A 69 8.03 -5.18 2.80
N THR A 70 8.75 -4.82 3.88
CA THR A 70 10.11 -4.23 3.80
C THR A 70 11.21 -5.30 3.93
N PRO A 71 12.33 -5.23 3.19
CA PRO A 71 12.63 -4.23 2.17
C PRO A 71 11.76 -4.45 0.93
N TRP A 72 11.07 -3.39 0.53
CA TRP A 72 10.51 -3.24 -0.79
C TRP A 72 11.61 -3.57 -1.80
N PRO A 73 11.33 -4.17 -2.96
CA PRO A 73 12.36 -4.32 -3.96
C PRO A 73 12.95 -2.94 -4.30
N ALA A 74 14.12 -2.64 -3.74
CA ALA A 74 15.06 -1.69 -4.28
C ALA A 74 15.88 -2.49 -5.29
N ALA A 75 15.43 -2.52 -6.54
CA ALA A 75 16.24 -3.05 -7.63
C ALA A 75 15.79 -2.41 -8.95
N ASP A 76 16.51 -1.33 -9.28
CA ASP A 76 17.00 -1.00 -10.62
C ASP A 76 15.99 -1.05 -11.77
N GLY A 77 15.36 0.10 -12.01
CA GLY A 77 14.62 0.41 -13.22
C GLY A 77 15.02 1.77 -13.76
N GLU A 78 16.26 1.87 -14.27
CA GLU A 78 16.62 2.81 -15.33
C GLU A 78 15.46 2.83 -16.34
N SER A 79 14.73 3.94 -16.46
CA SER A 79 13.78 4.11 -17.58
C SER A 79 14.57 3.90 -18.88
N PRO A 80 14.21 2.95 -19.76
CA PRO A 80 15.02 2.60 -20.93
C PRO A 80 15.00 3.69 -22.05
N GLU A 81 14.55 4.91 -21.78
CA GLU A 81 14.38 5.96 -22.80
C GLU A 81 15.36 7.14 -22.73
N ARG A 82 16.50 7.03 -22.03
CA ARG A 82 17.58 8.06 -22.13
C ARG A 82 18.96 7.51 -22.49
N ARG A 83 19.03 6.54 -23.41
CA ARG A 83 20.27 6.23 -24.14
C ARG A 83 19.99 5.94 -25.62
N LYS A 84 19.72 7.02 -26.37
CA LYS A 84 19.90 7.22 -27.81
C LYS A 84 19.41 8.65 -28.04
N THR A 85 20.27 9.66 -28.04
CA THR A 85 21.20 9.95 -29.13
C THR A 85 22.41 10.71 -28.58
N GLY A 86 23.53 10.00 -28.45
CA GLY A 86 24.84 10.60 -28.68
C GLY A 86 25.29 10.15 -30.06
N SER A 87 25.34 11.08 -31.01
CA SER A 87 26.26 11.05 -32.13
C SER A 87 26.49 12.47 -32.62
#